data_AF-A0A7W1BAB1-F1
#
_entry.id   AF-A0A7W1BAB1-F1
#
_cell.length_a   1.000
_cell.length_b   1.000
_cell.length_c   1.000
_cell.angle_alpha   90.00
_cell.angle_beta   90.00
_cell.angle_gamma   90.00
#
_symmetry.space_group_name_H-M   'P 1'
#
loop_
_entity.id
_entity.type
_entity.pdbx_description
1 polymer ?
#
loop_
_entity_poly.entity_id
_entity_poly.type
_entity_poly.pdbx_seq_one_letter_code
_entity_poly.pdbx_strand_id
1 'polypeptide(L)'
;TEPEKPADENKDELQSAIDSGIKKIDDNNYEIDKSLVEKILANPMAVAKGARVVPSMKNGKPDGFKLYAIRPTSVYSKIGLTNGDTLQSINGFELTSADKALEVYTKLREASALEVEITRRGKPFTIKYNIR
;
A
#
# COMPACT_ATOMS: atom_id res chain seq x y z
N THR A 1 -16.55 -7.86 26.82
CA THR A 1 -15.30 -7.55 26.10
C THR A 1 -14.84 -8.84 25.47
N GLU A 2 -14.86 -8.90 24.14
CA GLU A 2 -14.29 -10.03 23.41
C GLU A 2 -12.78 -10.05 23.66
N PRO A 3 -12.15 -11.20 23.95
CA PRO A 3 -10.71 -11.23 24.16
C PRO A 3 -10.00 -10.84 22.86
N GLU A 4 -9.16 -9.81 22.89
CA GLU A 4 -8.28 -9.50 21.77
C GLU A 4 -7.39 -10.73 21.50
N LYS A 5 -7.48 -11.30 20.30
CA LYS A 5 -6.61 -12.40 19.88
C LYS A 5 -5.13 -12.00 20.04
N PRO A 6 -4.23 -12.92 20.43
CA PRO A 6 -2.82 -12.62 20.61
C PRO A 6 -2.16 -12.08 19.33
N ALA A 7 -1.22 -11.14 19.49
CA ALA A 7 -0.64 -10.36 18.39
C ALA A 7 0.12 -11.19 17.33
N ASP A 8 0.63 -12.37 17.68
CA ASP A 8 1.30 -13.27 16.73
C ASP A 8 0.29 -14.00 15.82
N GLU A 9 -0.88 -14.41 16.33
CA GLU A 9 -1.91 -15.04 15.50
C GLU A 9 -2.47 -14.07 14.45
N ASN A 10 -2.70 -12.81 14.83
CA ASN A 10 -3.15 -11.76 13.91
C ASN A 10 -2.14 -11.48 12.79
N LYS A 11 -0.84 -11.65 13.08
CA LYS A 11 0.24 -11.45 12.11
C LYS A 11 0.31 -12.59 11.11
N ASP A 12 0.17 -13.83 11.55
CA ASP A 12 0.20 -15.00 10.67
C ASP A 12 -1.05 -15.08 9.79
N GLU A 13 -2.22 -14.71 10.33
CA GLU A 13 -3.44 -14.56 9.54
C GLU A 13 -3.32 -13.46 8.47
N LEU A 14 -2.73 -12.30 8.81
CA LEU A 14 -2.49 -11.22 7.84
C LEU A 14 -1.49 -11.65 6.77
N GLN A 15 -0.40 -12.31 7.15
CA GLN A 15 0.61 -12.77 6.19
C GLN A 15 0.01 -13.78 5.21
N SER A 16 -0.76 -14.76 5.71
CA SER A 16 -1.47 -15.73 4.87
C SER A 16 -2.44 -15.05 3.91
N ALA A 17 -3.19 -14.05 4.38
CA ALA A 17 -4.08 -13.27 3.53
C ALA A 17 -3.34 -12.47 2.46
N ILE A 18 -2.16 -11.90 2.77
CA ILE A 18 -1.31 -11.20 1.80
C ILE A 18 -0.82 -12.17 0.72
N ASP A 19 -0.42 -13.38 1.12
CA ASP A 19 0.15 -14.37 0.20
C ASP A 19 -0.91 -14.97 -0.74
N SER A 20 -2.17 -15.09 -0.30
CA SER A 20 -3.26 -15.63 -1.13
C SER A 20 -4.08 -14.56 -1.85
N GLY A 21 -4.22 -13.37 -1.27
CA GLY A 21 -5.20 -12.35 -1.69
C GLY A 21 -4.68 -11.34 -2.70
N ILE A 22 -3.50 -11.56 -3.27
CA ILE A 22 -2.91 -10.70 -4.31
C ILE A 22 -2.51 -11.57 -5.50
N LYS A 23 -3.03 -11.23 -6.66
CA LYS A 23 -2.70 -11.90 -7.92
C LYS A 23 -2.14 -10.89 -8.91
N LYS A 24 -0.90 -11.09 -9.33
CA LYS A 24 -0.29 -10.32 -10.42
C LYS A 24 -0.91 -10.76 -11.75
N ILE A 25 -1.47 -9.82 -12.50
CA ILE A 25 -2.04 -10.06 -13.84
C ILE A 25 -0.98 -9.80 -14.91
N ASP A 26 -0.31 -8.66 -14.80
CA ASP A 26 0.86 -8.30 -15.61
C ASP A 26 1.81 -7.40 -14.78
N ASP A 27 2.78 -6.76 -15.43
CA ASP A 27 3.80 -5.95 -14.75
C ASP A 27 3.27 -4.77 -13.92
N ASN A 28 2.09 -4.27 -14.25
CA ASN A 28 1.51 -3.08 -13.64
C ASN A 28 0.07 -3.29 -13.15
N ASN A 29 -0.54 -4.45 -13.43
CA ASN A 29 -1.92 -4.74 -13.08
C ASN A 29 -2.02 -5.92 -12.11
N TYR A 30 -2.86 -5.74 -11.09
CA TYR A 30 -3.05 -6.69 -9.99
C TYR A 30 -4.52 -6.85 -9.68
N GLU A 31 -4.92 -8.06 -9.31
CA GLU A 31 -6.20 -8.33 -8.64
C GLU A 31 -5.93 -8.49 -7.14
N ILE A 32 -6.75 -7.84 -6.32
CA ILE A 32 -6.66 -7.88 -4.85
C ILE A 32 -8.02 -8.28 -4.29
N ASP A 33 -8.02 -9.24 -3.36
CA ASP A 33 -9.25 -9.62 -2.66
C ASP A 33 -9.70 -8.49 -1.72
N LYS A 34 -10.99 -8.17 -1.74
CA LYS A 34 -11.58 -7.15 -0.86
C LYS A 34 -11.36 -7.48 0.61
N SER A 35 -11.42 -8.76 0.97
CA SER A 35 -11.16 -9.24 2.33
C SER A 35 -9.72 -8.96 2.79
N LEU A 36 -8.74 -8.99 1.87
CA LEU A 36 -7.37 -8.61 2.16
C LEU A 36 -7.27 -7.09 2.39
N VAL A 37 -7.92 -6.27 1.56
CA VAL A 37 -7.96 -4.81 1.76
C VAL A 37 -8.49 -4.49 3.15
N GLU A 38 -9.60 -5.11 3.57
CA GLU A 38 -10.18 -4.93 4.90
C GLU A 38 -9.21 -5.33 6.03
N LYS A 39 -8.52 -6.48 5.89
CA LYS A 39 -7.52 -6.93 6.87
C LYS A 39 -6.32 -5.98 6.99
N ILE A 40 -5.83 -5.46 5.86
CA ILE A 40 -4.77 -4.43 5.82
C ILE A 40 -5.26 -3.17 6.55
N LEU A 41 -6.48 -2.72 6.23
CA LEU A 41 -7.06 -1.51 6.82
C LEU A 41 -7.37 -1.66 8.32
N ALA A 42 -7.61 -2.87 8.80
CA ALA A 42 -7.78 -3.17 10.22
C ALA A 42 -6.44 -3.22 10.99
N ASN A 43 -5.32 -3.43 10.30
CA ASN A 43 -4.01 -3.66 10.92
C ASN A 43 -2.91 -2.69 10.42
N PRO A 44 -3.09 -1.37 10.51
CA PRO A 44 -2.16 -0.39 9.95
C PRO A 44 -0.75 -0.51 10.52
N MET A 45 -0.60 -0.83 11.82
CA MET A 45 0.71 -1.01 12.45
C MET A 45 1.48 -2.22 11.92
N ALA A 46 0.78 -3.30 11.57
CA ALA A 46 1.41 -4.49 11.01
C ALA A 46 1.89 -4.21 9.57
N VAL A 47 1.05 -3.54 8.78
CA VAL A 47 1.35 -3.12 7.42
C VAL A 47 2.54 -2.15 7.38
N ALA A 48 2.56 -1.16 8.27
CA ALA A 48 3.63 -0.16 8.35
C ALA A 48 5.02 -0.76 8.63
N LYS A 49 5.11 -1.96 9.23
CA LYS A 49 6.39 -2.68 9.42
C LYS A 49 6.99 -3.21 8.12
N GLY A 50 6.21 -3.24 7.04
CA GLY A 50 6.60 -3.78 5.74
C GLY A 50 7.58 -2.90 4.96
N ALA A 51 7.63 -1.60 5.23
CA ALA A 51 8.51 -0.66 4.55
C ALA A 51 8.79 0.58 5.43
N ARG A 52 9.89 1.28 5.15
CA ARG A 52 10.14 2.64 5.65
C ARG A 52 9.54 3.64 4.67
N VAL A 53 8.59 4.43 5.16
CA VAL A 53 7.93 5.49 4.41
C VAL A 53 8.54 6.83 4.84
N VAL A 54 9.12 7.56 3.89
CA VAL A 54 9.79 8.84 4.16
C VAL A 54 9.18 9.92 3.27
N PRO A 55 8.84 11.11 3.80
CA PRO A 55 8.39 12.23 2.96
C PRO A 55 9.40 12.53 1.86
N SER A 56 8.91 12.74 0.64
CA SER A 56 9.71 13.11 -0.52
C SER A 56 9.47 14.57 -0.87
N MET A 57 10.53 15.23 -1.34
CA MET A 57 10.51 16.64 -1.74
C MET A 57 11.10 16.78 -3.15
N LYS A 58 10.45 17.58 -3.99
CA LYS A 58 10.95 17.99 -5.31
C LYS A 58 10.78 19.49 -5.47
N ASN A 59 11.86 20.18 -5.81
CA ASN A 59 11.90 21.64 -5.95
C ASN A 59 11.37 22.38 -4.71
N GLY A 60 11.70 21.89 -3.51
CA GLY A 60 11.28 22.49 -2.25
C GLY A 60 9.80 22.27 -1.89
N LYS A 61 9.07 21.43 -2.63
CA LYS A 61 7.67 21.09 -2.36
C LYS A 61 7.53 19.59 -2.09
N PRO A 62 6.63 19.17 -1.19
CA PRO A 62 6.31 17.76 -1.03
C PRO A 62 5.86 17.16 -2.35
N ASP A 63 6.41 16.01 -2.72
CA ASP A 63 6.10 15.33 -4.00
C ASP A 63 5.73 13.85 -3.83
N GLY A 64 5.39 13.45 -2.61
CA GLY A 64 4.94 12.11 -2.29
C GLY A 64 5.65 11.51 -1.07
N PHE A 65 5.61 10.18 -1.00
CA PHE A 65 6.34 9.40 -0.01
C PHE A 65 7.26 8.39 -0.68
N LYS A 66 8.53 8.42 -0.31
CA LYS A 66 9.53 7.50 -0.81
C LYS A 66 9.61 6.25 0.06
N LEU A 67 9.65 5.09 -0.60
CA LEU A 67 9.66 3.77 0.04
C LEU A 67 11.07 3.18 0.06
N TYR A 68 11.50 2.74 1.23
CA TYR A 68 12.77 2.08 1.47
C TYR A 68 12.61 0.85 2.35
N ALA A 69 13.63 -0.02 2.35
CA ALA A 69 13.67 -1.23 3.17
C ALA A 69 12.38 -2.08 3.06
N ILE A 70 11.81 -2.17 1.85
CA ILE A 70 10.63 -2.99 1.58
C ILE A 70 10.99 -4.46 1.85
N ARG A 71 10.24 -5.08 2.76
CA ARG A 71 10.40 -6.50 3.08
C ARG A 71 9.79 -7.37 1.98
N PRO A 72 10.45 -8.46 1.54
CA PRO A 72 9.94 -9.31 0.45
C PRO A 72 8.54 -9.90 0.69
N THR A 73 8.19 -10.19 1.94
CA THR A 73 6.89 -10.76 2.31
C THR A 73 5.82 -9.70 2.58
N SER A 74 6.17 -8.41 2.53
CA SER A 74 5.24 -7.32 2.80
C SER A 74 4.22 -7.14 1.68
N VAL A 75 3.06 -6.58 2.02
CA VAL A 75 2.07 -6.15 1.04
C VAL A 75 2.68 -5.24 -0.03
N TYR A 76 3.56 -4.30 0.34
CA TYR A 76 4.21 -3.38 -0.61
C TYR A 76 4.94 -4.14 -1.73
N SER A 77 5.71 -5.17 -1.37
CA SER A 77 6.42 -5.99 -2.35
C SER A 77 5.45 -6.79 -3.22
N LYS A 78 4.40 -7.35 -2.61
CA LYS A 78 3.43 -8.22 -3.29
C LYS A 78 2.55 -7.47 -4.29
N ILE A 79 2.25 -6.20 -4.01
CA ILE A 79 1.52 -5.30 -4.92
C ILE A 79 2.44 -4.63 -5.97
N GLY A 80 3.72 -4.99 -6.04
CA GLY A 80 4.62 -4.52 -7.10
C GLY A 80 5.37 -3.23 -6.81
N LEU A 81 5.33 -2.71 -5.58
CA LEU A 81 6.20 -1.61 -5.16
C LEU A 81 7.61 -2.14 -4.87
N THR A 82 8.59 -1.27 -5.11
CA THR A 82 10.01 -1.59 -5.04
C THR A 82 10.79 -0.51 -4.28
N ASN A 83 11.96 -0.87 -3.76
CA ASN A 83 12.82 0.07 -3.07
C ASN A 83 13.20 1.24 -3.99
N GLY A 84 13.03 2.47 -3.49
CA GLY A 84 13.33 3.69 -4.21
C GLY A 84 12.15 4.29 -4.97
N ASP A 85 10.98 3.64 -4.96
CA ASP A 85 9.75 4.23 -5.49
C ASP A 85 9.31 5.43 -4.65
N THR A 86 8.85 6.48 -5.32
CA THR A 86 8.13 7.59 -4.69
C THR A 86 6.66 7.48 -5.04
N LEU A 87 5.82 7.21 -4.04
CA LEU A 87 4.36 7.17 -4.13
C LEU A 87 3.82 8.59 -4.19
N GLN A 88 3.18 8.99 -5.30
CA GLN A 88 2.79 10.39 -5.54
C GLN A 88 1.30 10.60 -5.35
N SER A 89 0.48 9.71 -5.92
CA SER A 89 -0.97 9.81 -5.84
C SER A 89 -1.65 8.44 -5.81
N ILE A 90 -2.87 8.40 -5.28
CA ILE A 90 -3.75 7.24 -5.32
C ILE A 90 -5.13 7.73 -5.77
N ASN A 91 -5.66 7.19 -6.88
CA ASN A 91 -6.92 7.62 -7.48
C ASN A 91 -6.99 9.15 -7.69
N GLY A 92 -5.88 9.76 -8.10
CA GLY A 92 -5.77 11.21 -8.30
C GLY A 92 -5.67 12.04 -7.01
N PHE A 93 -5.70 11.42 -5.83
CA PHE A 93 -5.44 12.10 -4.56
C PHE A 93 -3.94 12.16 -4.29
N GLU A 94 -3.40 13.37 -4.29
CA GLU A 94 -1.99 13.62 -4.02
C GLU A 94 -1.61 13.27 -2.57
N LEU A 95 -0.49 12.57 -2.41
CA LEU A 95 0.05 12.13 -1.12
C LEU A 95 1.14 13.08 -0.63
N THR A 96 0.81 14.35 -0.45
CA THR A 96 1.77 15.41 -0.08
C THR A 96 1.86 15.69 1.41
N SER A 97 0.95 15.11 2.22
CA SER A 97 0.94 15.24 3.69
C SER A 97 0.34 14.01 4.37
N ALA A 98 0.52 13.92 5.68
CA ALA A 98 -0.09 12.85 6.49
C ALA A 98 -1.63 12.91 6.47
N ASP A 99 -2.22 14.10 6.54
CA ASP A 99 -3.68 14.29 6.48
C ASP A 99 -4.26 13.79 5.16
N LYS A 100 -3.56 14.05 4.04
CA LYS A 100 -3.95 13.55 2.72
C LYS A 100 -3.86 12.03 2.63
N ALA A 101 -2.82 11.43 3.20
CA ALA A 101 -2.71 9.98 3.27
C ALA A 101 -3.86 9.36 4.09
N LEU A 102 -4.28 10.00 5.18
CA LEU A 102 -5.43 9.57 5.98
C LEU A 102 -6.74 9.68 5.19
N GLU A 103 -6.93 10.75 4.41
CA GLU A 103 -8.10 10.93 3.55
C GLU A 103 -8.23 9.80 2.52
N VAL A 104 -7.10 9.41 1.91
CA VAL A 104 -7.05 8.28 0.96
C VAL A 104 -7.45 6.98 1.65
N TYR A 105 -6.99 6.74 2.88
CA TYR A 105 -7.27 5.52 3.65
C TYR A 105 -8.77 5.23 3.76
N THR A 106 -9.58 6.27 4.01
CA THR A 106 -11.04 6.14 4.08
C THR A 106 -11.63 5.73 2.73
N LYS A 107 -11.13 6.30 1.63
CA LYS A 107 -11.61 6.02 0.26
C LYS A 107 -11.23 4.63 -0.23
N LEU A 108 -10.09 4.08 0.22
CA LEU A 108 -9.67 2.73 -0.12
C LEU A 108 -10.70 1.66 0.30
N ARG A 109 -11.43 1.89 1.40
CA ARG A 109 -12.43 0.95 1.92
C ARG A 109 -13.60 0.74 0.97
N GLU A 110 -13.97 1.77 0.21
CA GLU A 110 -15.12 1.75 -0.70
C GLU A 110 -14.74 1.53 -2.16
N ALA A 111 -13.44 1.63 -2.47
CA ALA A 111 -12.94 1.51 -3.83
C ALA A 111 -13.07 0.07 -4.36
N SER A 112 -13.53 -0.07 -5.60
CA SER A 112 -13.45 -1.30 -6.39
C SER A 112 -12.19 -1.37 -7.27
N ALA A 113 -11.51 -0.24 -7.44
CA ALA A 113 -10.26 -0.15 -8.17
C ALA A 113 -9.39 0.99 -7.63
N LEU A 114 -8.07 0.80 -7.70
CA LEU A 114 -7.06 1.77 -7.31
C LEU A 114 -6.08 1.97 -8.46
N GLU A 115 -5.80 3.23 -8.78
CA GLU A 115 -4.71 3.63 -9.64
C GLU A 115 -3.68 4.37 -8.79
N VAL A 116 -2.45 3.87 -8.78
CA VAL A 116 -1.37 4.39 -7.96
C VAL A 116 -0.26 4.91 -8.86
N GLU A 117 -0.03 6.22 -8.78
CA GLU A 117 1.04 6.87 -9.52
C GLU A 117 2.30 6.94 -8.67
N ILE A 118 3.40 6.47 -9.26
CA ILE A 118 4.71 6.49 -8.63
C ILE A 118 5.75 7.08 -9.58
N THR A 119 6.84 7.56 -8.99
CA THR A 119 8.08 7.74 -9.73
C THR A 119 9.04 6.60 -9.37
N ARG A 120 9.44 5.83 -10.38
CA ARG A 120 10.40 4.73 -10.25
C ARG A 120 11.65 5.06 -11.05
N ARG A 121 12.80 5.14 -10.38
CA ARG A 121 14.10 5.51 -11.00
C ARG A 121 14.01 6.82 -11.83
N GLY A 122 13.25 7.79 -11.33
CA GLY A 122 13.07 9.10 -11.97
C GLY A 122 12.06 9.14 -13.12
N LYS A 123 11.40 8.01 -13.45
CA LYS A 123 10.37 7.94 -14.49
C LYS A 123 8.98 7.73 -13.87
N PRO A 124 7.92 8.36 -14.42
CA PRO A 124 6.56 8.09 -13.99
C PRO A 124 6.18 6.64 -14.31
N PHE A 125 5.42 6.03 -13.43
CA PHE A 125 4.94 4.65 -13.54
C PHE A 125 3.61 4.54 -12.81
N THR A 126 2.67 3.79 -13.38
CA THR A 126 1.33 3.63 -12.82
C THR A 126 1.07 2.16 -12.54
N ILE A 127 0.61 1.86 -11.33
CA ILE A 127 0.17 0.51 -10.93
C ILE A 127 -1.35 0.54 -10.73
N LYS A 128 -2.04 -0.44 -11.29
CA LYS A 128 -3.49 -0.58 -11.21
C LYS A 128 -3.86 -1.81 -10.41
N TYR A 129 -4.80 -1.64 -9.50
CA TYR A 129 -5.32 -2.69 -8.64
C TYR A 129 -6.83 -2.79 -8.85
N ASN A 130 -7.31 -3.97 -9.21
CA ASN A 130 -8.73 -4.28 -9.25
C ASN A 130 -9.12 -5.05 -7.99
N ILE A 131 -10.02 -4.49 -7.19
CA ILE A 131 -10.49 -5.09 -5.94
C ILE A 131 -11.70 -5.98 -6.25
N ARG A 132 -11.70 -7.23 -5.80
CA ARG A 132 -12.77 -8.21 -6.03
C ARG A 132 -13.35 -8.81 -4.76
#